data_AF-A0A9W7MF44-F1
#
_entry.id   AF-A0A9W7MF44-F1
#
_cell.length_a   1.000
_cell.length_b   1.000
_cell.length_c   1.000
_cell.angle_alpha   90.00
_cell.angle_beta   90.00
_cell.angle_gamma   90.00
#
_symmetry.space_group_name_H-M   'P 1'
#
loop_
_entity.id
_entity.type
_entity.pdbx_description
1 polymer ?
#
loop_
_entity_poly.entity_id
_entity_poly.type
_entity_poly.pdbx_seq_one_letter_code
_entity_poly.pdbx_strand_id
1 'polypeptide(L)'
;MDAAGSSKAKIASLIQDVEKSCDDELQQLLHTLPKEEGWISGSLYLYQGFWCSSLVLKSVHSFQTVENRSKKRIEEENRRMNELY
;
A
#
# COMPACT_ATOMS: atom_id res chain seq x y z
N MET A 1 20.27 -5.05 31.35
CA MET A 1 18.85 -5.38 31.22
C MET A 1 18.29 -4.54 30.09
N ASP A 2 18.00 -5.22 28.98
CA ASP A 2 18.10 -4.68 27.62
C ASP A 2 16.78 -4.06 27.14
N ALA A 3 16.66 -2.74 27.21
CA ALA A 3 15.50 -2.00 26.68
C ALA A 3 15.44 -1.98 25.13
N ALA A 4 16.50 -2.41 24.43
CA ALA A 4 16.57 -2.45 22.97
C ALA A 4 15.81 -3.63 22.34
N GLY A 5 15.57 -4.71 23.10
CA GLY A 5 14.92 -5.93 22.58
C GLY A 5 13.43 -5.77 22.27
N SER A 6 12.71 -4.94 23.03
CA SER A 6 11.25 -4.78 22.89
C SER A 6 10.85 -3.96 21.66
N SER A 7 11.67 -2.99 21.26
CA SER A 7 11.36 -2.10 20.13
C SER A 7 11.48 -2.80 18.78
N LYS A 8 12.42 -3.74 18.63
CA LYS A 8 12.60 -4.50 17.37
C LYS A 8 11.42 -5.43 17.10
N ALA A 9 10.90 -6.11 18.12
CA ALA A 9 9.75 -6.99 18.01
C ALA A 9 8.47 -6.22 17.64
N LYS A 10 8.29 -5.03 18.22
CA LYS A 10 7.14 -4.15 17.93
C LYS A 10 7.17 -3.58 16.51
N ILE A 11 8.35 -3.21 16.01
CA ILE A 11 8.53 -2.77 14.62
C ILE A 11 8.25 -3.92 13.65
N ALA A 12 8.73 -5.13 13.95
CA ALA A 12 8.50 -6.30 13.11
C ALA A 12 7.01 -6.68 13.02
N SER A 13 6.26 -6.62 14.12
CA SER A 13 4.81 -6.87 14.09
C SER A 13 4.07 -5.81 13.28
N LEU A 14 4.41 -4.53 13.45
CA LEU A 14 3.82 -3.43 12.67
C LEU A 14 4.07 -3.58 11.18
N ILE A 15 5.26 -4.05 10.77
CA ILE A 15 5.57 -4.31 9.36
C ILE A 15 4.71 -5.46 8.83
N GLN A 16 4.55 -6.56 9.58
CA GLN A 16 3.69 -7.68 9.18
C GLN A 16 2.22 -7.29 9.04
N ASP A 17 1.70 -6.50 9.97
CA ASP A 17 0.30 -6.04 9.92
C ASP A 17 0.06 -5.12 8.71
N VAL A 18 1.03 -4.25 8.41
CA VAL A 18 0.98 -3.38 7.21
C VAL A 18 1.07 -4.20 5.92
N GLU A 19 1.92 -5.23 5.88
CA GLU A 19 2.06 -6.09 4.70
C GLU A 19 0.77 -6.88 4.43
N LYS A 20 0.16 -7.46 5.46
CA LYS A 20 -1.15 -8.14 5.37
C LYS A 20 -2.24 -7.19 4.88
N SER A 21 -2.34 -6.00 5.47
CA SER A 21 -3.32 -4.99 5.06
C SER A 21 -3.13 -4.58 3.59
N CYS A 22 -1.88 -4.44 3.13
CA CYS A 22 -1.60 -4.10 1.74
C CYS A 22 -1.98 -5.23 0.77
N ASP A 23 -1.80 -6.48 1.17
CA ASP A 23 -2.20 -7.63 0.36
C ASP A 23 -3.72 -7.75 0.23
N ASP A 24 -4.47 -7.51 1.32
CA ASP A 24 -5.94 -7.54 1.29
C ASP A 24 -6.51 -6.43 0.39
N GLU A 25 -5.99 -5.20 0.51
CA GLU A 25 -6.37 -4.07 -0.35
C GLU A 25 -6.03 -4.33 -1.82
N LEU A 26 -4.85 -4.91 -2.09
CA LEU A 26 -4.45 -5.27 -3.44
C LEU A 26 -5.38 -6.33 -4.02
N GLN A 27 -5.75 -7.36 -3.25
CA GLN A 27 -6.69 -8.38 -3.73
C GLN A 27 -8.03 -7.76 -4.11
N GLN A 28 -8.57 -6.88 -3.27
CA GLN A 28 -9.80 -6.16 -3.59
C GLN A 28 -9.67 -5.32 -4.87
N LEU A 29 -8.54 -4.61 -5.05
CA LEU A 29 -8.27 -3.88 -6.28
C LEU A 29 -8.24 -4.81 -7.49
N LEU A 30 -7.50 -5.92 -7.44
CA LEU A 30 -7.40 -6.88 -8.53
C LEU A 30 -8.75 -7.47 -8.94
N HIS A 31 -9.70 -7.62 -8.00
CA HIS A 31 -11.07 -8.07 -8.29
C HIS A 31 -11.89 -7.05 -9.10
N THR A 32 -11.54 -5.76 -9.03
CA THR A 32 -12.25 -4.71 -9.78
C THR A 32 -11.68 -4.48 -11.18
N LEU A 33 -10.45 -4.95 -11.44
CA LEU A 33 -9.77 -4.69 -12.71
C LEU A 33 -10.13 -5.75 -13.76
N PRO A 34 -10.22 -5.36 -15.04
CA PRO A 34 -10.23 -6.30 -16.14
C PRO A 34 -9.00 -7.21 -16.07
N LYS A 35 -9.24 -8.51 -16.22
CA LYS A 35 -8.21 -9.55 -16.12
C LYS A 35 -8.12 -10.31 -17.44
N GLU A 36 -6.90 -10.55 -17.89
CA GLU A 36 -6.60 -11.32 -19.10
C GLU A 36 -5.48 -12.33 -18.83
N GLU A 37 -5.37 -13.34 -19.70
CA GLU A 37 -4.32 -14.35 -19.61
C GLU A 37 -2.99 -13.78 -20.14
N GLY A 38 -1.94 -13.85 -19.33
CA GLY A 38 -0.62 -13.36 -19.69
C GLY A 38 0.13 -14.31 -20.62
N TRP A 39 1.08 -13.76 -21.40
CA TRP A 39 1.84 -14.52 -22.39
C TRP A 39 2.86 -15.53 -21.81
N ILE A 40 3.39 -15.29 -20.61
CA ILE A 40 4.45 -16.12 -20.01
C ILE A 40 3.88 -17.00 -18.90
N SER A 41 3.26 -16.40 -17.88
CA SER A 41 2.53 -17.10 -16.83
C SER A 41 1.77 -16.08 -15.98
N GLY A 42 0.57 -16.45 -15.56
CA GLY A 42 -0.26 -15.66 -14.66
C GLY A 42 -1.19 -14.67 -15.37
N SER A 43 -1.99 -13.99 -14.56
CA SER A 43 -3.00 -13.05 -15.04
C SER A 43 -2.41 -11.65 -15.16
N LEU A 44 -2.73 -10.99 -16.28
CA LEU A 44 -2.51 -9.55 -16.45
C LEU A 44 -3.76 -8.81 -16.04
N TYR A 45 -3.57 -7.65 -15.44
CA TYR A 45 -4.63 -6.77 -14.96
C TYR A 45 -4.44 -5.40 -15.61
N LEU A 46 -5.52 -4.83 -16.12
CA LEU A 46 -5.49 -3.51 -16.73
C LEU A 46 -5.56 -2.44 -15.63
N TYR A 47 -4.45 -1.76 -15.37
CA TYR A 47 -4.34 -0.69 -14.38
C TYR A 47 -3.90 0.62 -15.03
N GLN A 48 -4.70 1.68 -14.88
CA GLN A 48 -4.45 3.02 -15.46
C GLN A 48 -4.09 3.00 -16.97
N GLY A 49 -4.62 2.05 -17.73
CA GLY A 49 -4.37 1.92 -19.17
C GLY A 49 -3.19 1.01 -19.55
N PHE A 50 -2.50 0.40 -18.57
CA PHE A 50 -1.41 -0.55 -18.81
C PHE A 50 -1.75 -1.95 -18.28
N TRP A 51 -1.32 -2.98 -19.00
CA TRP A 51 -1.44 -4.37 -18.56
C TRP A 51 -0.25 -4.75 -17.68
N CYS A 52 -0.53 -5.08 -16.42
CA CYS A 52 0.48 -5.38 -15.42
C CYS A 52 0.18 -6.70 -14.72
N SER A 53 1.24 -7.41 -14.29
CA SER A 53 1.07 -8.57 -13.41
C SER A 53 0.73 -8.13 -11.99
N SER A 54 0.11 -9.03 -11.20
CA SER A 54 -0.20 -8.76 -9.78
C SER A 54 1.03 -8.37 -8.96
N LEU A 55 2.20 -8.91 -9.29
CA LEU A 55 3.49 -8.56 -8.67
C LEU A 55 3.86 -7.09 -8.87
N VAL A 56 3.70 -6.58 -10.10
CA VAL A 56 3.96 -5.17 -10.42
C VAL A 56 2.92 -4.27 -9.77
N LEU A 57 1.67 -4.72 -9.67
CA LEU A 57 0.62 -3.96 -8.99
C LEU A 57 0.85 -3.86 -7.48
N LYS A 58 1.34 -4.94 -6.83
CA LYS A 58 1.69 -4.90 -5.41
C LYS A 58 2.74 -3.83 -5.11
N SER A 59 3.79 -3.76 -5.93
CA SER A 59 4.85 -2.78 -5.73
C SER A 59 4.34 -1.36 -5.96
N VAL A 60 3.64 -1.10 -7.08
CA VAL A 60 3.06 0.22 -7.39
C VAL A 60 2.10 0.68 -6.29
N HIS A 61 1.20 -0.21 -5.84
CA HIS A 61 0.25 0.10 -4.78
C HIS A 61 0.95 0.44 -3.46
N SER A 62 1.99 -0.30 -3.09
CA SER A 62 2.79 -0.04 -1.90
C SER A 62 3.45 1.34 -1.93
N PHE A 63 4.06 1.70 -3.07
CA PHE A 63 4.68 3.02 -3.26
C PHE A 63 3.64 4.15 -3.17
N GLN A 64 2.52 4.00 -3.86
CA GLN A 64 1.46 5.00 -3.88
C GLN A 64 0.85 5.23 -2.50
N THR A 65 0.74 4.17 -1.68
CA THR A 65 0.16 4.22 -0.34
C THR A 65 1.02 5.05 0.62
N VAL A 66 2.35 4.92 0.55
CA VAL A 66 3.29 5.72 1.37
C VAL A 66 3.23 7.20 0.98
N GLU A 67 3.15 7.49 -0.31
CA GLU A 67 3.05 8.85 -0.82
C GLU A 67 1.70 9.51 -0.40
N ASN A 68 0.60 8.77 -0.56
CA ASN A 68 -0.73 9.26 -0.22
C ASN A 68 -0.91 9.49 1.29
N ARG A 69 -0.31 8.66 2.15
CA ARG A 69 -0.29 8.91 3.62
C ARG A 69 0.42 10.20 3.97
N SER A 70 1.54 10.49 3.31
CA SER A 70 2.31 11.71 3.54
C SER A 70 1.51 12.94 3.15
N LYS A 71 0.83 12.90 1.99
CA LYS A 71 -0.06 13.98 1.53
C LYS A 71 -1.25 14.21 2.46
N LYS A 72 -1.94 13.14 2.89
CA LYS A 72 -3.06 13.24 3.85
C LYS A 72 -2.64 13.86 5.19
N ARG A 73 -1.45 13.52 5.69
CA ARG A 73 -0.95 14.06 6.95
C ARG A 73 -0.75 15.58 6.87
N ILE A 74 -0.16 16.05 5.78
CA ILE A 74 0.08 17.48 5.53
C ILE A 74 -1.25 18.22 5.35
N GLU A 75 -2.19 17.64 4.61
CA GLU A 75 -3.51 18.24 4.37
C GLU A 75 -4.33 18.36 5.66
N GLU A 76 -4.27 17.36 6.52
CA GLU A 76 -4.95 17.38 7.81
C GLU A 76 -4.33 18.36 8.82
N GLU A 77 -3.02 18.55 8.77
CA GLU A 77 -2.32 19.57 9.55
C GLU A 77 -2.69 20.99 9.06
N ASN A 78 -2.76 21.20 7.75
CA ASN A 78 -3.22 22.46 7.15
C ASN A 78 -4.69 22.76 7.50
N ARG A 79 -5.55 21.74 7.54
CA ARG A 79 -6.95 21.89 7.97
C ARG A 79 -7.04 22.33 9.43
N ARG A 80 -6.27 21.70 10.33
CA ARG A 80 -6.22 22.08 11.76
C ARG A 80 -5.70 23.49 11.96
N MET A 81 -4.70 23.90 11.19
CA MET A 81 -4.17 25.26 11.22
C MET A 81 -5.20 26.30 10.77
N ASN A 82 -6.02 25.98 9.76
CA ASN A 82 -7.10 26.85 9.29
C ASN A 82 -8.32 26.90 10.25
N GLU A 83 -8.53 25.89 11.10
CA GLU A 83 -9.60 25.91 12.12
C GLU A 83 -9.20 26.70 13.39
N LEU A 84 -7.90 27.00 13.57
CA LEU A 84 -7.36 27.75 14.71
C LEU A 84 -7.23 29.27 14.46
N TYR A 85 -7.60 29.73 13.25
CA TYR A 85 -7.55 31.13 12.82
C TYR A 85 -8.96 31.62 12.49
#